data_AF-A0A6J0BG67-F1
#
_entry.id   AF-A0A6J0BG67-F1
#
_cell.length_a   1.000
_cell.length_b   1.000
_cell.length_c   1.000
_cell.angle_alpha   90.00
_cell.angle_beta   90.00
_cell.angle_gamma   90.00
#
_symmetry.space_group_name_H-M   'P 1'
#
loop_
_entity.id
_entity.type
_entity.pdbx_description
1 polymer ?
#
loop_
_entity_poly.entity_id
_entity_poly.type
_entity_poly.pdbx_seq_one_letter_code
_entity_poly.pdbx_strand_id
1 'polypeptide(L)'
;MAVILFLIQVLPCITLILAQLQYPNVNINILYQPYDAAYNANLPASPPCLLRGQSVTKRDDYTYTSGIGGYKVHTRAVLWNEARITCEEEGGHLAILNSAAEANAVTQLYKKSPAIIGSPLPEYVGIGFHDLYREGQYVTIHGQTLAEAGFTQWRAREPNNSYRGKPENCGALGKSGGLNDISCNIPIGFVCELPTY
;
A
#
# COMPACT_ATOMS: atom_id res chain seq x y z
N MET A 1 67.20 -11.94 4.55
CA MET A 1 67.33 -10.53 4.98
C MET A 1 66.02 -9.81 4.69
N ALA A 2 65.52 -9.09 5.69
CA ALA A 2 64.52 -8.01 5.69
C ALA A 2 63.08 -8.27 5.19
N VAL A 3 62.17 -8.09 6.17
CA VAL A 3 60.72 -7.86 6.12
C VAL A 3 60.45 -6.37 5.88
N ILE A 4 59.42 -5.99 5.08
CA ILE A 4 58.53 -4.83 5.36
C ILE A 4 57.11 -5.12 4.83
N LEU A 5 56.12 -5.01 5.73
CA LEU A 5 54.66 -5.01 5.50
C LEU A 5 54.19 -3.72 4.81
N PHE A 6 53.07 -3.77 4.07
CA PHE A 6 51.97 -2.81 4.25
C PHE A 6 50.61 -3.50 4.00
N LEU A 7 49.72 -3.36 4.98
CA LEU A 7 48.30 -3.70 4.96
C LEU A 7 47.54 -2.76 4.01
N ILE A 8 46.37 -3.19 3.47
CA ILE A 8 45.05 -2.52 3.59
C ILE A 8 44.01 -3.20 2.66
N GLN A 9 43.02 -3.82 3.32
CA GLN A 9 41.56 -3.81 3.12
C GLN A 9 40.92 -4.23 1.78
N VAL A 10 40.35 -5.45 1.71
CA VAL A 10 38.91 -5.86 1.77
C VAL A 10 37.92 -5.25 0.74
N LEU A 11 37.30 -6.18 -0.03
CA LEU A 11 35.92 -6.22 -0.58
C LEU A 11 35.58 -5.36 -1.84
N PRO A 12 34.50 -5.65 -2.59
CA PRO A 12 34.18 -6.90 -3.29
C PRO A 12 33.51 -6.69 -4.69
N CYS A 13 33.31 -7.81 -5.40
CA CYS A 13 32.12 -8.18 -6.20
C CYS A 13 31.21 -7.07 -6.76
N ILE A 14 31.13 -6.97 -8.09
CA ILE A 14 29.90 -6.98 -8.91
C ILE A 14 30.33 -6.91 -10.38
N THR A 15 30.23 -8.02 -11.10
CA THR A 15 30.15 -8.04 -12.56
C THR A 15 28.69 -8.26 -12.93
N LEU A 16 28.00 -7.20 -13.37
CA LEU A 16 26.69 -7.25 -13.99
C LEU A 16 26.86 -7.21 -15.51
N ILE A 17 26.45 -8.28 -16.17
CA ILE A 17 26.29 -8.39 -17.62
C ILE A 17 25.05 -7.58 -18.01
N LEU A 18 25.22 -6.59 -18.89
CA LEU A 18 24.12 -5.89 -19.56
C LEU A 18 23.81 -6.60 -20.88
N ALA A 19 22.63 -7.21 -20.97
CA ALA A 19 21.99 -7.52 -22.25
C ALA A 19 21.28 -6.25 -22.74
N GLN A 20 21.61 -5.83 -23.95
CA GLN A 20 21.07 -4.66 -24.62
C GLN A 20 19.62 -4.92 -25.07
N LEU A 21 18.72 -3.98 -24.77
CA LEU A 21 17.57 -3.71 -25.64
C LEU A 21 17.51 -2.21 -25.92
N GLN A 22 17.59 -1.91 -27.21
CA GLN A 22 17.64 -0.59 -27.82
C GLN A 22 16.36 0.21 -27.59
N TYR A 23 16.52 1.46 -27.14
CA TYR A 23 15.63 2.54 -27.53
C TYR A 23 16.50 3.71 -28.05
N PRO A 24 16.43 4.03 -29.35
CA PRO A 24 17.17 5.15 -29.91
C PRO A 24 16.43 6.45 -29.61
N ASN A 25 17.21 7.46 -29.23
CA ASN A 25 16.84 8.89 -29.07
C ASN A 25 16.30 9.32 -27.69
N VAL A 26 17.20 9.30 -26.69
CA VAL A 26 17.23 10.39 -25.69
C VAL A 26 18.68 10.86 -25.57
N ASN A 27 18.97 12.07 -26.06
CA ASN A 27 20.23 12.73 -25.81
C ASN A 27 20.17 13.37 -24.41
N ILE A 28 20.58 12.63 -23.38
CA ILE A 28 20.74 13.17 -22.04
C ILE A 28 22.21 13.60 -21.89
N ASN A 29 22.48 14.89 -22.06
CA ASN A 29 23.73 15.49 -21.59
C ASN A 29 23.67 15.57 -20.06
N ILE A 30 24.15 14.54 -19.38
CA ILE A 30 24.37 14.60 -17.93
C ILE A 30 25.69 15.37 -17.72
N LEU A 31 25.58 16.69 -17.58
CA LEU A 31 26.62 17.49 -16.96
C LEU A 31 26.63 17.10 -15.48
N TYR A 32 27.64 16.32 -15.10
CA TYR A 32 27.96 16.05 -13.70
C TYR A 32 28.45 17.36 -13.07
N GLN A 33 27.54 18.07 -12.39
CA GLN A 33 27.94 19.15 -11.49
C GLN A 33 28.05 18.60 -10.07
N PRO A 34 29.16 18.84 -9.36
CA PRO A 34 29.31 18.44 -7.97
C PRO A 34 28.24 19.16 -7.11
N TYR A 35 27.75 18.42 -6.12
CA TYR A 35 26.69 18.84 -5.20
C TYR A 35 27.15 20.07 -4.39
N ASP A 36 26.79 21.27 -4.82
CA ASP A 36 27.02 22.48 -4.05
C ASP A 36 26.01 22.57 -2.90
N ALA A 37 26.55 22.70 -1.69
CA ALA A 37 25.82 22.81 -0.44
C ALA A 37 25.08 24.16 -0.35
N ALA A 38 23.80 24.16 -0.70
CA ALA A 38 22.85 25.19 -0.29
C ALA A 38 21.44 24.59 -0.16
N TYR A 39 21.22 23.83 0.91
CA TYR A 39 19.89 23.31 1.25
C TYR A 39 18.95 24.47 1.63
N ASN A 40 17.85 24.59 0.91
CA ASN A 40 16.83 25.60 1.12
C ASN A 40 15.96 25.20 2.33
N ALA A 41 15.94 26.02 3.39
CA ALA A 41 15.40 25.68 4.71
C ALA A 41 13.85 25.53 4.80
N ASN A 42 13.15 25.42 3.68
CA ASN A 42 11.68 25.43 3.61
C ASN A 42 11.07 24.18 2.93
N LEU A 43 11.83 23.10 2.75
CA LEU A 43 11.26 21.81 2.35
C LEU A 43 10.80 21.03 3.60
N PRO A 44 9.58 20.44 3.60
CA PRO A 44 9.21 19.50 4.64
C PRO A 44 10.24 18.39 4.67
N ALA A 45 10.80 18.10 5.84
CA ALA A 45 11.80 17.07 6.01
C ALA A 45 11.24 15.75 5.45
N SER A 46 11.95 15.15 4.49
CA SER A 46 11.71 13.77 4.11
C SER A 46 11.67 12.90 5.38
N PRO A 47 10.74 11.95 5.51
CA PRO A 47 10.73 11.05 6.65
C PRO A 47 12.13 10.44 6.83
N PRO A 48 12.71 10.48 8.04
CA PRO A 48 14.03 9.92 8.25
C PRO A 48 14.02 8.46 7.80
N CYS A 49 15.00 8.06 6.99
CA CYS A 49 15.24 6.66 6.70
C CYS A 49 15.31 5.92 8.05
N LEU A 50 14.37 5.02 8.31
CA LEU A 50 14.30 4.32 9.60
C LEU A 50 15.61 3.55 9.78
N LEU A 51 16.38 3.92 10.80
CA LEU A 51 17.61 3.23 11.16
C LEU A 51 17.24 1.81 11.62
N ARG A 52 17.83 0.80 10.98
CA ARG A 52 17.67 -0.62 11.34
C ARG A 52 17.96 -0.78 12.84
N GLY A 53 16.93 -1.08 13.63
CA GLY A 53 17.04 -1.32 15.09
C GLY A 53 16.24 -0.38 15.99
N GLN A 54 15.53 0.62 15.46
CA GLN A 54 14.58 1.40 16.27
C GLN A 54 13.30 0.60 16.49
N SER A 55 12.90 0.38 17.75
CA SER A 55 11.62 -0.26 18.05
C SER A 55 10.50 0.66 17.54
N VAL A 56 9.76 0.21 16.53
CA VAL A 56 8.54 0.89 16.09
C VAL A 56 7.57 0.81 17.25
N THR A 57 7.33 1.94 17.93
CA THR A 57 6.32 2.01 18.99
C THR A 57 4.97 1.71 18.35
N LYS A 58 4.31 0.65 18.83
CA LYS A 58 2.96 0.31 18.39
C LYS A 58 2.05 1.51 18.57
N ARG A 59 1.31 1.84 17.52
CA ARG A 59 0.26 2.85 17.61
C ARG A 59 -0.86 2.33 18.51
N ASP A 60 -1.39 3.18 19.38
CA ASP A 60 -2.48 2.86 20.30
C ASP A 60 -3.87 2.94 19.64
N ASP A 61 -3.96 3.58 18.47
CA ASP A 61 -5.17 3.72 17.67
C ASP A 61 -5.40 2.58 16.65
N TYR A 62 -4.58 1.54 16.68
CA TYR A 62 -4.70 0.33 15.85
C TYR A 62 -5.08 -0.90 16.68
N THR A 63 -5.90 -1.77 16.10
CA THR A 63 -6.25 -3.08 16.69
C THR A 63 -5.32 -4.15 16.14
N TYR A 64 -4.60 -4.83 17.04
CA TYR A 64 -3.66 -5.89 16.67
C TYR A 64 -4.26 -7.27 16.95
N THR A 65 -4.22 -8.13 15.94
CA THR A 65 -4.56 -9.56 16.07
C THR A 65 -3.28 -10.39 15.91
N SER A 66 -2.98 -11.23 16.91
CA SER A 66 -1.77 -12.06 16.90
C SER A 66 -1.71 -12.95 15.66
N GLY A 67 -0.58 -12.93 14.95
CA GLY A 67 -0.37 -13.68 13.72
C GLY A 67 -1.15 -13.18 12.50
N ILE A 68 -1.90 -12.08 12.60
CA ILE A 68 -2.69 -11.52 11.49
C ILE A 68 -2.22 -10.10 11.12
N GLY A 69 -1.99 -9.21 12.08
CA GLY A 69 -1.55 -7.84 11.78
C GLY A 69 -2.27 -6.75 12.59
N GLY A 70 -1.98 -5.49 12.27
CA GLY A 70 -2.55 -4.31 12.92
C GLY A 70 -3.45 -3.53 11.95
N TYR A 71 -4.72 -3.32 12.32
CA TYR A 71 -5.71 -2.69 11.45
C TYR A 71 -6.46 -1.56 12.16
N LYS A 72 -6.88 -0.56 11.37
CA LYS A 72 -7.69 0.57 11.84
C LYS A 72 -8.80 0.87 10.85
N VAL A 73 -10.03 1.00 11.34
CA VAL A 73 -11.18 1.43 10.53
C VAL A 73 -11.35 2.94 10.67
N HIS A 74 -11.22 3.65 9.57
CA HIS A 74 -11.53 5.07 9.47
C HIS A 74 -12.99 5.26 9.06
N THR A 75 -13.77 5.89 9.93
CA THR A 75 -15.23 6.02 9.76
C THR A 75 -15.65 7.30 9.03
N ARG A 76 -14.76 8.27 8.85
CA ARG A 76 -15.02 9.46 8.03
C ARG A 76 -14.77 9.13 6.57
N ALA A 77 -15.80 9.29 5.76
CA ALA A 77 -15.76 8.92 4.36
C ALA A 77 -14.88 9.86 3.54
N VAL A 78 -14.02 9.28 2.70
CA VAL A 78 -13.12 9.99 1.76
C VAL A 78 -13.05 9.20 0.45
N LEU A 79 -12.48 9.77 -0.61
CA LEU A 79 -12.28 9.06 -1.87
C LEU A 79 -11.25 7.93 -1.70
N TRP A 80 -11.35 6.87 -2.50
CA TRP A 80 -10.49 5.68 -2.33
C TRP A 80 -8.99 6.01 -2.38
N ASN A 81 -8.58 6.91 -3.28
CA ASN A 81 -7.17 7.32 -3.36
C ASN A 81 -6.75 8.26 -2.19
N GLU A 82 -7.67 9.02 -1.62
CA GLU A 82 -7.41 9.81 -0.39
C GLU A 82 -7.25 8.88 0.82
N ALA A 83 -8.04 7.80 0.89
CA ALA A 83 -7.90 6.75 1.88
C ALA A 83 -6.52 6.06 1.79
N ARG A 84 -6.04 5.76 0.57
CA ARG A 84 -4.69 5.24 0.32
C ARG A 84 -3.62 6.16 0.91
N ILE A 85 -3.68 7.45 0.59
CA ILE A 85 -2.74 8.45 1.10
C ILE A 85 -2.81 8.52 2.63
N THR A 86 -4.01 8.52 3.21
CA THR A 86 -4.19 8.55 4.67
C THR A 86 -3.50 7.37 5.35
N CYS A 87 -3.63 6.16 4.80
CA CYS A 87 -2.95 4.99 5.38
C CYS A 87 -1.42 5.06 5.23
N GLU A 88 -0.93 5.59 4.11
CA GLU A 88 0.51 5.83 3.88
C GLU A 88 1.08 6.83 4.90
N GLU A 89 0.35 7.92 5.19
CA GLU A 89 0.71 8.90 6.23
C GLU A 89 0.71 8.30 7.63
N GLU A 90 -0.11 7.27 7.88
CA GLU A 90 -0.12 6.52 9.15
C GLU A 90 1.02 5.51 9.27
N GLY A 91 1.85 5.36 8.23
CA GLY A 91 2.97 4.42 8.17
C GLY A 91 2.59 3.03 7.67
N GLY A 92 1.46 2.90 6.98
CA GLY A 92 0.98 1.66 6.42
C GLY A 92 0.35 1.81 5.04
N HIS A 93 -0.69 1.05 4.76
CA HIS A 93 -1.38 1.07 3.46
C HIS A 93 -2.84 0.66 3.63
N LEU A 94 -3.66 0.81 2.58
CA LEU A 94 -5.01 0.22 2.60
C LEU A 94 -4.90 -1.28 2.81
N ALA A 95 -5.75 -1.85 3.66
CA ALA A 95 -5.67 -3.26 4.03
C ALA A 95 -5.75 -4.17 2.80
N ILE A 96 -4.81 -5.12 2.69
CA ILE A 96 -4.78 -6.11 1.61
C ILE A 96 -5.09 -7.45 2.26
N LEU A 97 -6.24 -8.04 1.95
CA LEU A 97 -6.62 -9.31 2.58
C LEU A 97 -5.79 -10.46 1.99
N ASN A 98 -4.86 -11.01 2.76
CA ASN A 98 -3.94 -12.06 2.32
C ASN A 98 -4.40 -13.48 2.71
N SER A 99 -5.50 -13.59 3.45
CA SER A 99 -6.07 -14.88 3.84
C SER A 99 -7.52 -14.76 4.30
N ALA A 100 -8.22 -15.89 4.37
CA ALA A 100 -9.56 -15.95 4.97
C ALA A 100 -9.56 -15.58 6.47
N ALA A 101 -8.48 -15.90 7.20
CA ALA A 101 -8.36 -15.57 8.62
C ALA A 101 -8.22 -14.06 8.82
N GLU A 102 -7.43 -13.42 7.98
CA GLU A 102 -7.27 -11.97 7.95
C GLU A 102 -8.56 -11.26 7.54
N ALA A 103 -9.19 -11.71 6.44
CA ALA A 103 -10.47 -11.19 5.98
C ALA A 103 -11.52 -11.24 7.09
N ASN A 104 -11.59 -12.33 7.85
CA ASN A 104 -12.47 -12.43 9.01
C ASN A 104 -12.08 -11.43 10.10
N ALA A 105 -10.80 -11.30 10.46
CA ALA A 105 -10.35 -10.33 11.48
C ALA A 105 -10.74 -8.89 11.12
N VAL A 106 -10.46 -8.47 9.88
CA VAL A 106 -10.82 -7.14 9.36
C VAL A 106 -12.35 -6.96 9.31
N THR A 107 -13.09 -7.99 8.88
CA THR A 107 -14.56 -7.96 8.86
C THR A 107 -15.14 -7.78 10.27
N GLN A 108 -14.62 -8.50 11.27
CA GLN A 108 -15.09 -8.37 12.66
C GLN A 108 -14.75 -7.00 13.24
N LEU A 109 -13.58 -6.44 12.91
CA LEU A 109 -13.21 -5.08 13.29
C LEU A 109 -14.18 -4.06 12.68
N TYR A 110 -14.45 -4.17 11.38
CA TYR A 110 -15.40 -3.30 10.68
C TYR A 110 -16.81 -3.40 11.26
N LYS A 111 -17.32 -4.61 11.54
CA LYS A 111 -18.64 -4.81 12.15
C LYS A 111 -18.78 -4.10 13.51
N LYS A 112 -17.71 -4.05 14.30
CA LYS A 112 -17.66 -3.43 15.63
C LYS A 112 -17.39 -1.91 15.58
N SER A 113 -16.98 -1.39 14.44
CA SER A 113 -16.68 0.04 14.29
C SER A 113 -17.94 0.91 14.41
N PRO A 114 -17.80 2.19 14.80
CA PRO A 114 -18.89 3.16 14.71
C PRO A 114 -19.44 3.28 13.28
N ALA A 115 -20.62 3.88 13.15
CA ALA A 115 -21.20 4.13 11.84
C ALA A 115 -20.27 4.97 10.94
N ILE A 116 -20.23 4.64 9.66
CA ILE A 116 -19.53 5.44 8.65
C ILE A 116 -20.30 6.76 8.46
N ILE A 117 -19.57 7.87 8.49
CA ILE A 117 -20.11 9.23 8.39
C ILE A 117 -19.75 9.78 7.01
N GLY A 118 -20.76 10.27 6.27
CA GLY A 118 -20.56 10.96 4.99
C GLY A 118 -20.46 10.06 3.76
N SER A 119 -20.75 8.76 3.88
CA SER A 119 -20.76 7.81 2.75
C SER A 119 -22.18 7.57 2.23
N PRO A 120 -22.40 7.55 0.90
CA PRO A 120 -23.65 7.05 0.31
C PRO A 120 -23.76 5.51 0.37
N LEU A 121 -22.68 4.82 0.72
CA LEU A 121 -22.56 3.36 0.84
C LEU A 121 -21.94 2.97 2.21
N PRO A 122 -22.64 3.22 3.34
CA PRO A 122 -22.08 3.02 4.68
C PRO A 122 -21.86 1.56 5.10
N GLU A 123 -22.34 0.60 4.29
CA GLU A 123 -22.20 -0.85 4.47
C GLU A 123 -20.92 -1.45 3.88
N TYR A 124 -20.09 -0.61 3.25
CA TYR A 124 -18.79 -0.96 2.71
C TYR A 124 -17.67 -0.10 3.30
N VAL A 125 -16.47 -0.66 3.31
CA VAL A 125 -15.21 0.06 3.56
C VAL A 125 -14.18 -0.25 2.48
N GLY A 126 -13.41 0.75 2.08
CA GLY A 126 -12.35 0.64 1.09
C GLY A 126 -11.19 -0.19 1.61
N ILE A 127 -10.64 -1.03 0.73
CA ILE A 127 -9.48 -1.88 0.96
C ILE A 127 -8.56 -1.87 -0.28
N GLY A 128 -7.34 -2.37 -0.11
CA GLY A 128 -6.19 -2.14 -0.99
C GLY A 128 -6.14 -2.99 -2.26
N PHE A 129 -7.21 -2.98 -3.06
CA PHE A 129 -7.19 -3.56 -4.40
C PHE A 129 -7.96 -2.68 -5.40
N HIS A 130 -7.67 -2.84 -6.69
CA HIS A 130 -8.27 -2.09 -7.78
C HIS A 130 -8.06 -2.82 -9.12
N ASP A 131 -8.72 -2.39 -10.19
CA ASP A 131 -8.48 -2.86 -11.56
C ASP A 131 -8.19 -1.70 -12.55
N LEU A 132 -7.78 -0.55 -12.02
CA LEU A 132 -7.40 0.67 -12.76
C LEU A 132 -6.45 0.46 -13.96
N TYR A 133 -5.64 -0.61 -13.98
CA TYR A 133 -4.76 -0.92 -15.10
C TYR A 133 -5.49 -1.59 -16.26
N ARG A 134 -6.48 -2.45 -15.94
CA ARG A 134 -7.26 -3.21 -16.90
C ARG A 134 -8.54 -3.71 -16.26
N GLU A 135 -9.66 -3.22 -16.79
CA GLU A 135 -11.02 -3.62 -16.38
C GLU A 135 -11.16 -5.14 -16.23
N GLY A 136 -11.70 -5.56 -15.08
CA GLY A 136 -11.91 -6.96 -14.72
C GLY A 136 -10.66 -7.72 -14.29
N GLN A 137 -9.49 -7.06 -14.24
CA GLN A 137 -8.24 -7.62 -13.72
C GLN A 137 -7.82 -6.91 -12.43
N TYR A 138 -8.34 -7.43 -11.32
CA TYR A 138 -8.06 -6.89 -9.99
C TYR A 138 -6.67 -7.25 -9.49
N VAL A 139 -5.94 -6.22 -9.07
CA VAL A 139 -4.64 -6.32 -8.40
C VAL A 139 -4.69 -5.57 -7.07
N THR A 140 -3.88 -6.03 -6.11
CA THR A 140 -3.63 -5.30 -4.88
C THR A 140 -2.81 -4.04 -5.17
N ILE A 141 -2.79 -3.11 -4.23
CA ILE A 141 -1.89 -1.94 -4.30
C ILE A 141 -0.39 -2.31 -4.29
N HIS A 142 -0.05 -3.57 -4.01
CA HIS A 142 1.30 -4.12 -4.15
C HIS A 142 1.54 -4.84 -5.49
N GLY A 143 0.56 -4.84 -6.38
CA GLY A 143 0.66 -5.39 -7.73
C GLY A 143 0.43 -6.91 -7.84
N GLN A 144 0.01 -7.58 -6.78
CA GLN A 144 -0.36 -9.00 -6.81
C GLN A 144 -1.79 -9.14 -7.30
N THR A 145 -2.12 -10.21 -8.03
CA THR A 145 -3.53 -10.57 -8.23
C THR A 145 -4.18 -10.91 -6.88
N LEU A 146 -5.50 -10.80 -6.77
CA LEU A 146 -6.21 -11.18 -5.54
C LEU A 146 -5.99 -12.66 -5.15
N ALA A 147 -5.81 -13.53 -6.15
CA ALA A 147 -5.51 -14.95 -5.93
C ALA A 147 -4.11 -15.15 -5.33
N GLU A 148 -3.11 -14.42 -5.84
CA GLU A 148 -1.75 -14.43 -5.29
C GLU A 148 -1.68 -13.81 -3.90
N ALA A 149 -2.46 -12.78 -3.63
CA ALA A 149 -2.58 -12.18 -2.31
C ALA A 149 -3.15 -13.19 -1.29
N GLY A 150 -4.14 -13.99 -1.70
CA GLY A 150 -4.68 -15.10 -0.88
C GLY A 150 -6.13 -14.93 -0.46
N PHE A 151 -6.86 -13.97 -1.02
CA PHE A 151 -8.29 -13.78 -0.78
C PHE A 151 -9.05 -13.29 -2.01
N THR A 152 -10.00 -14.09 -2.49
CA THR A 152 -10.81 -13.82 -3.70
C THR A 152 -12.30 -14.08 -3.49
N GLN A 153 -12.79 -13.96 -2.25
CA GLN A 153 -14.20 -14.23 -1.94
C GLN A 153 -15.07 -12.99 -2.18
N TRP A 154 -15.70 -12.95 -3.35
CA TRP A 154 -16.64 -11.90 -3.72
C TRP A 154 -17.99 -12.05 -3.02
N ARG A 155 -18.70 -10.93 -2.83
CA ARG A 155 -20.12 -10.98 -2.48
C ARG A 155 -20.92 -11.61 -3.63
N ALA A 156 -22.10 -12.13 -3.30
CA ALA A 156 -23.00 -12.65 -4.30
C ALA A 156 -23.31 -11.57 -5.35
N ARG A 157 -23.08 -11.90 -6.62
CA ARG A 157 -23.23 -11.04 -7.81
C ARG A 157 -22.13 -10.00 -8.03
N GLU A 158 -21.06 -10.02 -7.24
CA GLU A 158 -19.89 -9.16 -7.46
C GLU A 158 -18.73 -9.91 -8.13
N PRO A 159 -17.84 -9.22 -8.86
CA PRO A 159 -17.91 -7.80 -9.21
C PRO A 159 -18.95 -7.51 -10.31
N ASN A 160 -19.65 -6.36 -10.23
CA ASN A 160 -20.79 -6.08 -11.11
C ASN A 160 -20.65 -4.85 -12.01
N ASN A 161 -19.67 -3.97 -11.75
CA ASN A 161 -19.45 -2.72 -12.49
C ASN A 161 -20.75 -1.93 -12.79
N SER A 162 -21.61 -1.78 -11.78
CA SER A 162 -23.01 -1.35 -11.95
C SER A 162 -23.34 0.03 -11.39
N TYR A 163 -22.35 0.81 -10.97
CA TYR A 163 -22.59 2.14 -10.37
C TYR A 163 -23.11 3.19 -11.36
N ARG A 164 -24.41 3.17 -11.64
CA ARG A 164 -25.13 4.18 -12.43
C ARG A 164 -24.48 4.45 -13.80
N GLY A 165 -23.93 3.40 -14.44
CA GLY A 165 -23.22 3.50 -15.72
C GLY A 165 -21.83 4.14 -15.63
N LYS A 166 -21.23 4.22 -14.44
CA LYS A 166 -19.84 4.61 -14.22
C LYS A 166 -18.99 3.41 -13.83
N PRO A 167 -17.69 3.38 -14.20
CA PRO A 167 -16.78 2.30 -13.83
C PRO A 167 -16.61 2.15 -12.30
N GLU A 168 -16.57 0.91 -11.83
CA GLU A 168 -16.27 0.53 -10.45
C GLU A 168 -14.89 -0.10 -10.34
N ASN A 169 -13.85 0.74 -10.22
CA ASN A 169 -12.48 0.27 -10.39
C ASN A 169 -11.70 0.11 -9.08
N CYS A 170 -12.34 0.37 -7.93
CA CYS A 170 -11.69 0.38 -6.63
C CYS A 170 -12.31 -0.65 -5.70
N GLY A 171 -11.48 -1.23 -4.84
CA GLY A 171 -11.86 -2.34 -3.99
C GLY A 171 -12.48 -1.95 -2.66
N ALA A 172 -13.51 -2.67 -2.26
CA ALA A 172 -14.16 -2.54 -0.97
C ALA A 172 -14.50 -3.90 -0.34
N LEU A 173 -14.70 -3.88 0.98
CA LEU A 173 -15.16 -4.98 1.81
C LEU A 173 -16.54 -4.65 2.37
N GLY A 174 -17.51 -5.53 2.14
CA GLY A 174 -18.83 -5.39 2.75
C GLY A 174 -18.88 -5.92 4.19
N LYS A 175 -19.87 -5.48 4.97
CA LYS A 175 -20.09 -6.05 6.32
C LYS A 175 -20.33 -7.56 6.34
N SER A 176 -20.69 -8.20 5.23
CA SER A 176 -20.79 -9.66 5.13
C SER A 176 -19.43 -10.37 5.05
N GLY A 177 -18.34 -9.64 4.78
CA GLY A 177 -16.98 -10.16 4.64
C GLY A 177 -16.57 -10.50 3.21
N GLY A 178 -17.45 -10.28 2.22
CA GLY A 178 -17.12 -10.45 0.81
C GLY A 178 -16.60 -9.16 0.15
N LEU A 179 -15.79 -9.33 -0.88
CA LEU A 179 -15.29 -8.26 -1.74
C LEU A 179 -16.40 -7.62 -2.58
N ASN A 180 -16.22 -6.34 -2.90
CA ASN A 180 -17.03 -5.57 -3.83
C ASN A 180 -16.13 -4.63 -4.64
N ASP A 181 -16.42 -4.45 -5.92
CA ASP A 181 -15.90 -3.35 -6.70
C ASP A 181 -16.80 -2.13 -6.47
N ILE A 182 -16.20 -0.94 -6.35
CA ILE A 182 -16.90 0.33 -6.17
C ILE A 182 -16.28 1.41 -7.05
N SER A 183 -17.06 2.43 -7.37
CA SER A 183 -16.54 3.64 -7.98
C SER A 183 -15.44 4.27 -7.12
N CYS A 184 -14.28 4.58 -7.69
CA CYS A 184 -13.19 5.23 -6.95
C CYS A 184 -13.56 6.65 -6.46
N ASN A 185 -14.62 7.23 -7.03
CA ASN A 185 -15.04 8.62 -6.83
C ASN A 185 -16.22 8.76 -5.86
N ILE A 186 -16.57 7.71 -5.10
CA ILE A 186 -17.53 7.81 -4.01
C ILE A 186 -16.79 7.91 -2.67
N PRO A 187 -17.19 8.82 -1.77
CA PRO A 187 -16.65 8.84 -0.42
C PRO A 187 -17.08 7.60 0.36
N ILE A 188 -16.15 6.89 0.96
CA ILE A 188 -16.41 5.70 1.78
C ILE A 188 -15.48 5.66 2.99
N GLY A 189 -15.90 4.96 4.05
CA GLY A 189 -14.96 4.58 5.12
C GLY A 189 -13.91 3.61 4.58
N PHE A 190 -12.83 3.39 5.30
CA PHE A 190 -11.72 2.56 4.81
C PHE A 190 -10.96 1.88 5.95
N VAL A 191 -10.16 0.86 5.59
CA VAL A 191 -9.34 0.12 6.54
C VAL A 191 -7.86 0.32 6.19
N CYS A 192 -7.09 0.80 7.15
CA CYS A 192 -5.63 0.81 7.07
C CYS A 192 -5.05 -0.44 7.73
N GLU A 193 -3.92 -0.87 7.21
CA GLU A 193 -3.08 -1.97 7.69
C GLU A 193 -1.66 -1.44 7.90
N LEU A 194 -1.04 -1.79 9.03
CA LEU A 194 0.37 -1.49 9.28
C LEU A 194 1.26 -2.66 8.84
N PRO A 195 2.45 -2.40 8.29
CA PRO A 195 3.42 -3.44 7.98
C PRO A 195 3.79 -4.19 9.26
N THR A 196 3.74 -5.51 9.20
CA THR A 196 4.33 -6.34 10.24
C THR A 196 5.85 -6.42 9.99
N TYR A 197 6.64 -5.98 10.98
CA TYR A 197 8.11 -6.06 10.95
C TYR A 197 8.60 -7.27 11.73
#